data_AF-A0A069A0I0-F1
#
_entry.id   AF-A0A069A0I0-F1
#
_cell.length_a   1.000
_cell.length_b   1.000
_cell.length_c   1.000
_cell.angle_alpha   90.00
_cell.angle_beta   90.00
_cell.angle_gamma   90.00
#
_symmetry.space_group_name_H-M   'P 1'
#
loop_
_entity.id
_entity.type
_entity.pdbx_description
1 polymer ?
#
loop_
_entity_poly.entity_id
_entity_poly.type
_entity_poly.pdbx_seq_one_letter_code
_entity_poly.pdbx_strand_id
1 'polypeptide(L)'
;MNRNNRIIYDQTGNIWLQTGEATGDIQEWSKITELNFLDVEFGSIDYSKQYIESINPVTKEPIIKDIEVILTDEQKRLQALEKELSMLKEENKNRDSEIVNTAFEVENIKLNNNL
;
A
#
# COMPACT_ATOMS: atom_id res chain seq x y z
N MET A 1 31.09 25.71 -6.33
CA MET A 1 30.08 26.60 -6.94
C MET A 1 29.26 27.24 -5.82
N ASN A 2 28.68 28.42 -6.05
CA ASN A 2 27.75 29.05 -5.11
C ASN A 2 26.35 29.06 -5.73
N ARG A 3 25.34 28.68 -4.95
CA ARG A 3 23.93 28.70 -5.37
C ARG A 3 23.17 29.66 -4.47
N ASN A 4 22.54 30.64 -5.10
CA ASN A 4 21.68 31.62 -4.44
C ASN A 4 20.50 30.93 -3.76
N ASN A 5 19.88 31.61 -2.81
CA ASN A 5 18.62 31.17 -2.22
C ASN A 5 17.44 31.35 -3.21
N ARG A 6 16.60 30.31 -3.37
CA ARG A 6 15.34 30.38 -4.12
C ARG A 6 14.18 30.28 -3.16
N ILE A 7 13.28 31.23 -3.34
CA ILE A 7 12.06 31.39 -2.56
C ILE A 7 10.89 31.33 -3.55
N ILE A 8 9.93 30.44 -3.29
CA ILE A 8 8.64 30.37 -3.98
C ILE A 8 7.60 30.85 -2.98
N TYR A 9 6.78 31.82 -3.39
CA TYR A 9 5.79 32.48 -2.56
C TYR A 9 4.47 32.67 -3.33
N ASP A 10 3.36 32.82 -2.61
CA ASP A 10 2.04 33.04 -3.17
C ASP A 10 1.71 34.52 -3.43
N GLN A 11 0.52 34.79 -3.97
CA GLN A 11 0.07 36.15 -4.29
C GLN A 11 -0.08 37.07 -3.08
N THR A 12 -0.14 36.53 -1.86
CA THR A 12 -0.20 37.31 -0.61
C THR A 12 1.17 37.55 0.00
N GLY A 13 2.21 36.92 -0.56
CA GLY A 13 3.57 36.97 -0.04
C GLY A 13 3.92 35.84 0.92
N ASN A 14 3.06 34.84 1.13
CA ASN A 14 3.42 33.70 1.99
C ASN A 14 4.42 32.80 1.27
N ILE A 15 5.49 32.44 1.96
CA ILE A 15 6.52 31.55 1.43
C ILE A 15 6.02 30.10 1.50
N TRP A 16 6.04 29.41 0.36
CA TRP A 16 5.72 27.98 0.27
C TRP A 16 6.98 27.12 0.26
N LEU A 17 8.07 27.60 -0.34
CA LEU A 17 9.35 26.90 -0.37
C LEU A 17 10.51 27.90 -0.29
N GLN A 18 11.49 27.61 0.58
CA GLN A 18 12.76 28.32 0.63
C GLN A 18 13.89 27.31 0.73
N THR A 19 14.87 27.43 -0.17
CA THR A 19 15.93 26.42 -0.34
C THR A 19 17.24 26.76 0.34
N GLY A 20 17.39 28.02 0.81
CA GLY A 20 18.62 28.52 1.41
C GLY A 20 19.76 28.72 0.41
N GLU A 21 20.84 29.33 0.87
CA GLU A 21 22.08 29.47 0.11
C GLU A 21 22.91 28.19 0.25
N ALA A 22 23.63 27.81 -0.81
CA ALA A 22 24.51 26.64 -0.77
C ALA A 22 25.87 26.93 -1.41
N THR A 23 26.91 26.27 -0.90
CA THR A 23 28.28 26.36 -1.42
C THR A 23 28.89 24.96 -1.55
N GLY A 24 29.87 24.79 -2.44
CA GLY A 24 30.61 23.53 -2.62
C GLY A 24 30.28 22.79 -3.92
N ASP A 25 30.19 21.46 -3.84
CA ASP A 25 29.76 20.59 -4.93
C ASP A 25 28.23 20.48 -4.89
N ILE A 26 27.59 21.29 -5.73
CA ILE A 26 26.15 21.51 -5.70
C ILE A 26 25.62 21.56 -7.12
N GLN A 27 24.48 20.91 -7.35
CA GLN A 27 23.80 20.93 -8.63
C GLN A 27 23.10 22.28 -8.87
N GLU A 28 23.28 22.84 -10.07
CA GLU A 28 22.53 24.01 -10.51
C GLU A 28 21.04 23.67 -10.62
N TRP A 29 20.20 24.65 -10.32
CA TRP A 29 18.79 24.48 -10.55
C TRP A 29 18.45 24.61 -12.02
N SER A 30 17.58 23.71 -12.49
CA SER A 30 16.82 23.94 -13.70
C SER A 30 16.06 25.27 -13.61
N LYS A 31 16.01 25.98 -14.73
CA LYS A 31 15.20 27.19 -14.88
C LYS A 31 13.73 26.82 -14.79
N ILE A 32 13.02 27.44 -13.86
CA ILE A 32 11.56 27.33 -13.78
C ILE A 32 10.99 28.33 -14.80
N THR A 33 10.24 27.84 -15.79
CA THR A 33 9.56 28.69 -16.79
C THR A 33 8.12 28.98 -16.41
N GLU A 34 7.49 28.08 -15.65
CA GLU A 34 6.12 28.19 -15.14
C GLU A 34 6.00 27.47 -13.79
N LEU A 35 5.02 27.86 -12.99
CA LEU A 35 4.61 27.17 -11.77
C LEU A 35 3.14 26.78 -11.94
N ASN A 36 2.83 25.51 -11.68
CA ASN A 36 1.49 24.95 -11.77
C ASN A 36 1.07 24.44 -10.39
N PHE A 37 -0.25 24.33 -10.17
CA PHE A 37 -0.83 23.70 -9.00
C PHE A 37 -1.86 22.65 -9.43
N LEU A 38 -2.16 21.71 -8.54
CA LEU A 38 -3.17 20.68 -8.74
C LEU A 38 -3.81 20.38 -7.38
N ASP A 39 -5.13 20.45 -7.32
CA ASP A 39 -5.90 19.99 -6.17
C ASP A 39 -6.24 18.52 -6.34
N VAL A 40 -5.95 17.72 -5.32
CA VAL A 40 -6.24 16.29 -5.29
C VAL A 40 -7.33 16.05 -4.26
N GLU A 41 -8.43 15.40 -4.66
CA GLU A 41 -9.56 15.16 -3.77
C GLU A 41 -9.17 14.31 -2.56
N PHE A 42 -9.72 14.65 -1.39
CA PHE A 42 -9.49 13.90 -0.18
C PHE A 42 -9.97 12.45 -0.33
N GLY A 43 -9.10 11.49 0.01
CA GLY A 43 -9.41 10.06 -0.08
C GLY A 43 -9.23 9.45 -1.47
N SER A 44 -8.83 10.24 -2.48
CA SER A 44 -8.53 9.70 -3.83
C SER A 44 -7.24 8.87 -3.88
N ILE A 45 -6.35 9.01 -2.89
CA ILE A 45 -5.09 8.28 -2.77
C ILE A 45 -4.98 7.67 -1.37
N ASP A 46 -4.70 6.37 -1.30
CA ASP A 46 -4.38 5.69 -0.05
C ASP A 46 -2.91 5.91 0.30
N TYR A 47 -2.60 7.02 0.98
CA TYR A 47 -1.24 7.37 1.37
C TYR A 47 -0.58 6.40 2.38
N SER A 48 -1.31 5.40 2.90
CA SER A 48 -0.71 4.32 3.68
C SER A 48 -0.06 3.25 2.80
N LYS A 49 -0.46 3.18 1.53
CA LYS A 49 0.03 2.20 0.55
C LYS A 49 0.69 2.84 -0.66
N GLN A 50 0.46 4.12 -0.90
CA GLN A 50 0.80 4.79 -2.16
C GLN A 50 1.41 6.17 -1.92
N TYR A 51 2.12 6.69 -2.92
CA TYR A 51 2.61 8.06 -2.94
C TYR A 51 2.61 8.63 -4.37
N ILE A 52 2.55 9.96 -4.48
CA ILE A 52 2.73 10.66 -5.76
C ILE A 52 4.23 10.76 -6.02
N GLU A 53 4.70 10.11 -7.08
CA GLU A 53 6.11 10.19 -7.48
C GLU A 53 6.39 11.48 -8.26
N SER A 54 5.51 11.81 -9.20
CA SER A 54 5.65 12.98 -10.06
C SER A 54 4.30 13.37 -10.66
N ILE A 55 4.25 14.49 -11.38
CA ILE A 55 3.09 14.89 -12.18
C ILE A 55 3.44 14.70 -13.66
N ASN A 56 2.56 14.06 -14.42
CA ASN A 56 2.71 13.97 -15.87
C ASN A 56 2.54 15.38 -16.48
N PRO A 57 3.55 15.95 -17.16
CA PRO A 57 3.47 17.33 -17.64
C PRO A 57 2.47 17.52 -18.79
N VAL A 58 2.07 16.44 -19.47
CA VAL A 58 1.12 16.44 -20.59
C VAL A 58 -0.31 16.27 -20.10
N THR A 59 -0.59 15.22 -19.31
CA THR A 59 -1.95 14.96 -18.80
C THR A 59 -2.32 15.80 -17.59
N LYS A 60 -1.31 16.40 -16.92
CA LYS A 60 -1.44 17.13 -15.65
C LYS A 60 -1.96 16.27 -14.50
N GLU A 61 -1.84 14.95 -14.61
CA GLU A 61 -2.27 14.00 -13.59
C GLU A 61 -1.09 13.51 -12.73
N PRO A 62 -1.33 13.15 -11.46
CA PRO A 62 -0.32 12.51 -10.62
C PRO A 62 0.04 11.12 -11.14
N ILE A 63 1.34 10.83 -11.17
CA ILE A 63 1.87 9.47 -11.34
C ILE A 63 1.99 8.86 -9.94
N ILE A 64 1.07 7.94 -9.63
CA ILE A 64 0.98 7.26 -8.33
C ILE A 64 1.78 5.97 -8.36
N LYS A 65 2.55 5.71 -7.30
CA LYS A 65 3.26 4.46 -7.09
C LYS A 65 2.91 3.84 -5.75
N ASP A 66 2.92 2.51 -5.71
CA ASP A 66 2.81 1.77 -4.46
C ASP A 66 4.11 1.88 -3.66
N ILE A 67 3.96 1.99 -2.34
CA ILE A 67 5.05 1.90 -1.38
C ILE A 67 5.48 0.44 -1.34
N GLU A 68 6.72 0.18 -1.73
CA GLU A 68 7.25 -1.18 -1.74
C GLU A 68 7.37 -1.71 -0.29
N VAL A 69 6.57 -2.74 0.02
CA VAL A 69 6.66 -3.43 1.31
C VAL A 69 7.70 -4.53 1.18
N ILE A 70 8.94 -4.20 1.52
CA ILE A 70 10.01 -5.19 1.59
C ILE A 70 9.87 -5.95 2.91
N LEU A 71 9.30 -7.15 2.82
CA LEU A 71 9.21 -8.06 3.97
C LEU A 71 10.58 -8.61 4.32
N THR A 72 10.90 -8.66 5.61
CA THR A 72 12.04 -9.44 6.11
C THR A 72 11.82 -10.93 5.89
N ASP A 73 12.88 -11.73 5.87
CA ASP A 73 12.75 -13.19 5.69
C ASP A 73 11.93 -13.84 6.82
N GLU A 74 12.00 -13.28 8.04
CA GLU A 74 11.16 -13.69 9.16
C GLU A 74 9.68 -13.40 8.91
N GLN A 75 9.35 -12.20 8.41
CA GLN A 75 7.97 -11.83 8.06
C GLN A 75 7.42 -12.70 6.92
N LYS A 76 8.24 -13.03 5.91
CA LYS A 76 7.86 -13.97 4.85
C LYS A 76 7.56 -15.36 5.41
N ARG A 77 8.39 -15.84 6.34
CA ARG A 77 8.20 -17.13 7.02
C ARG A 77 6.93 -17.15 7.85
N LEU A 78 6.65 -16.07 8.60
CA LEU A 78 5.41 -15.92 9.37
C LEU A 78 4.18 -15.95 8.46
N GLN A 79 4.19 -15.20 7.35
CA GLN A 79 3.07 -15.24 6.39
C GLN A 79 2.82 -16.62 5.80
N ALA A 80 3.88 -17.37 5.50
CA ALA A 80 3.75 -18.75 5.00
C ALA A 80 3.10 -19.67 6.05
N LEU A 81 3.55 -19.58 7.31
CA LEU A 81 2.99 -20.35 8.42
C LEU A 81 1.53 -19.98 8.70
N GLU A 82 1.18 -18.69 8.65
CA GLU A 82 -0.21 -18.23 8.83
C GLU A 82 -1.12 -18.77 7.72
N LYS A 83 -0.63 -18.79 6.48
CA LYS A 83 -1.38 -19.34 5.33
C LYS A 83 -1.61 -20.84 5.48
N GLU A 84 -0.57 -21.60 5.84
CA GLU A 84 -0.67 -23.04 6.07
C GLU A 84 -1.65 -23.36 7.21
N LEU A 85 -1.55 -22.63 8.33
CA LEU A 85 -2.46 -22.78 9.46
C LEU A 85 -3.92 -22.49 9.08
N SER A 86 -4.15 -21.48 8.23
CA SER A 86 -5.48 -21.14 7.73
C SER A 86 -6.08 -22.28 6.89
N MET A 87 -5.29 -22.85 5.97
CA MET A 87 -5.72 -24.00 5.16
C MET A 87 -6.03 -25.23 6.02
N LEU A 88 -5.18 -25.56 6.99
CA LEU A 88 -5.40 -26.69 7.90
C LEU A 88 -6.65 -26.52 8.77
N LYS A 89 -6.94 -25.29 9.21
CA LYS A 89 -8.17 -25.00 9.97
C LYS A 89 -9.42 -25.25 9.13
N GLU A 90 -9.41 -24.82 7.88
CA GLU A 90 -10.54 -25.04 6.97
C GLU A 90 -10.70 -26.52 6.64
N GLU A 91 -9.61 -27.25 6.40
CA GLU A 91 -9.65 -28.70 6.17
C GLU A 91 -10.21 -29.45 7.38
N ASN A 92 -9.77 -29.12 8.60
CA ASN A 92 -10.30 -29.74 9.81
C ASN A 92 -11.79 -29.47 9.98
N LYS A 93 -12.26 -28.24 9.73
CA LYS A 93 -13.69 -27.91 9.79
C LYS A 93 -14.50 -28.72 8.78
N ASN A 94 -13.98 -28.92 7.58
CA ASN A 94 -14.63 -29.75 6.55
C ASN A 94 -14.69 -31.21 6.99
N ARG A 95 -13.59 -31.76 7.51
CA ARG A 95 -13.54 -33.13 8.04
C ARG A 95 -14.48 -33.33 9.23
N ASP A 96 -14.55 -32.38 10.16
CA ASP A 96 -15.49 -32.43 11.28
C ASP A 96 -16.94 -32.48 10.78
N SER A 97 -17.26 -31.70 9.74
CA SER A 97 -18.58 -31.70 9.12
C SER A 97 -18.90 -33.03 8.43
N GLU A 98 -17.93 -33.64 7.73
CA GLU A 98 -18.07 -34.97 7.13
C GLU A 98 -18.28 -36.06 8.19
N ILE A 99 -17.49 -36.05 9.28
CA ILE A 99 -17.62 -37.01 10.37
C ILE A 99 -19.01 -36.93 10.99
N VAL A 100 -19.53 -35.73 11.23
CA VAL A 100 -20.88 -35.52 11.77
C VAL A 100 -21.93 -36.10 10.82
N ASN A 101 -21.84 -35.81 9.52
CA ASN A 101 -22.79 -36.35 8.53
C ASN A 101 -22.75 -37.88 8.48
N THR A 102 -21.57 -38.50 8.41
CA THR A 102 -21.43 -39.95 8.41
C THR A 102 -21.94 -40.57 9.71
N ALA A 103 -21.72 -39.94 10.87
CA ALA A 103 -22.24 -40.42 12.15
C ALA A 103 -23.78 -40.44 12.16
N PHE A 104 -24.43 -39.39 11.66
CA PHE A 104 -25.88 -39.33 11.50
C PHE A 104 -26.42 -40.41 10.55
N GLU A 105 -25.74 -40.65 9.42
CA GLU A 105 -26.11 -41.71 8.48
C GLU A 105 -26.03 -43.10 9.13
N VAL A 106 -24.95 -43.39 9.86
CA VAL A 106 -24.77 -44.65 10.57
C VAL A 106 -25.84 -44.86 11.64
N GLU A 107 -26.17 -43.81 12.41
CA GLU A 107 -27.22 -43.87 13.43
C GLU A 107 -28.59 -44.15 12.82
N ASN A 108 -28.95 -43.47 11.73
CA ASN A 108 -30.18 -43.72 10.99
C ASN A 108 -30.26 -45.15 10.42
N ILE A 109 -29.15 -45.69 9.91
CA ILE A 109 -29.08 -47.07 9.42
C ILE A 109 -29.31 -48.08 10.56
N LYS A 110 -28.76 -47.84 11.75
CA LYS A 110 -28.99 -48.70 12.93
C LYS A 110 -30.47 -48.69 13.33
N LEU A 111 -31.06 -47.51 13.45
CA LEU A 111 -32.47 -47.33 13.81
C LEU A 111 -33.42 -48.01 12.82
N ASN A 112 -33.16 -47.90 11.51
CA ASN A 112 -34.03 -48.46 10.48
C ASN A 112 -33.90 -49.98 10.29
N ASN A 113 -32.80 -50.60 10.74
CA ASN A 113 -32.56 -52.04 10.59
C ASN A 113 -32.81 -52.86 11.86
N ASN A 114 -33.30 -52.27 12.96
CA ASN A 114 -33.53 -52.95 14.25
C ASN A 114 -32.31 -53.78 14.73
N LEU A 115 -31.10 -53.25 14.56
CA LEU A 115 -29.89 -53.70 15.26
C LEU A 115 -29.73 -52.92 16.57
#